data_AF-A0A4Q5ZZF5-F1
#
_entry.id   AF-A0A4Q5ZZF5-F1
#
_cell.length_a   1.000
_cell.length_b   1.000
_cell.length_c   1.000
_cell.angle_alpha   90.00
_cell.angle_beta   90.00
_cell.angle_gamma   90.00
#
_symmetry.space_group_name_H-M   'P 1'
#
loop_
_entity.id
_entity.type
_entity.pdbx_description
1 polymer ?
#
loop_
_entity_poly.entity_id
_entity_poly.type
_entity_poly.pdbx_seq_one_letter_code
_entity_poly.pdbx_strand_id
1 'polypeptide(L)' 'MTTNDMALMVKMARAGAGLTIGMAETFAPLLQSGELCAVLEPYCPPLPGFFLFYPSRRHLPMKLRALVDHVRDWRDGRT' A
#
# COMPACT_ATOMS: atom_id res chain seq x y z
N MET A 1 -18.86 -9.12 8.05
CA MET A 1 -17.66 -9.66 8.74
C MET A 1 -16.67 -8.53 8.90
N THR A 2 -16.04 -8.37 10.06
CA THR A 2 -15.00 -7.36 10.28
C THR A 2 -13.68 -8.06 10.58
N THR A 3 -12.59 -7.56 10.00
CA THR A 3 -11.23 -8.06 10.21
C THR A 3 -10.25 -6.93 9.91
N ASN A 4 -9.04 -7.02 10.47
CA ASN A 4 -7.90 -6.15 10.19
C ASN A 4 -6.80 -6.85 9.38
N ASP A 5 -7.06 -8.06 8.88
CA ASP A 5 -6.12 -8.84 8.08
C ASP A 5 -6.47 -8.71 6.58
N MET A 6 -5.56 -8.10 5.81
CA MET A 6 -5.75 -7.87 4.37
C MET A 6 -5.86 -9.17 3.56
N ALA A 7 -5.12 -10.22 3.94
CA ALA A 7 -5.16 -11.49 3.22
C ALA A 7 -6.52 -12.18 3.42
N LEU A 8 -7.11 -12.08 4.62
CA LEU A 8 -8.45 -12.55 4.89
C LEU A 8 -9.51 -11.73 4.13
N MET A 9 -9.37 -10.40 4.09
CA MET A 9 -10.26 -9.52 3.32
C MET A 9 -10.32 -9.92 1.84
N VAL A 10 -9.16 -10.19 1.22
CA VAL A 10 -9.06 -10.63 -0.17
C VAL A 10 -9.73 -11.99 -0.38
N LYS A 11 -9.45 -12.97 0.50
CA LYS A 11 -10.08 -14.30 0.42
C LYS A 11 -11.61 -14.22 0.51
N MET A 12 -12.13 -13.35 1.39
CA MET A 12 -13.56 -13.13 1.55
C MET A 12 -14.20 -12.51 0.31
N ALA A 13 -13.57 -11.50 -0.28
CA ALA A 13 -14.05 -10.88 -1.53
C ALA A 13 -14.10 -11.90 -2.67
N ARG A 14 -13.04 -12.69 -2.83
CA ARG A 14 -12.96 -13.75 -3.84
C ARG A 14 -13.97 -14.88 -3.61
N ALA A 15 -14.37 -15.12 -2.37
CA ALA A 15 -15.43 -16.07 -2.01
C ALA A 15 -16.85 -15.50 -2.16
N GLY A 16 -17.01 -14.26 -2.65
CA GLY A 16 -18.31 -13.63 -2.85
C GLY A 16 -18.98 -13.14 -1.56
N ALA A 17 -18.23 -13.00 -0.46
CA ALA A 17 -18.77 -12.59 0.83
C ALA A 17 -19.08 -11.08 0.94
N GLY A 18 -18.81 -10.31 -0.13
CA GLY A 18 -19.14 -8.88 -0.23
C GLY A 18 -18.03 -8.05 -0.88
N LEU A 19 -18.12 -6.73 -0.69
CA LEU A 19 -17.14 -5.75 -1.15
C LEU A 19 -15.97 -5.61 -0.18
N THR A 20 -14.80 -5.30 -0.70
CA THR A 20 -13.60 -4.99 0.09
C THR A 20 -12.85 -3.80 -0.51
N ILE A 21 -11.95 -3.21 0.29
CA ILE A 21 -11.12 -2.06 -0.11
C ILE A 21 -9.71 -2.25 0.43
N GLY A 22 -8.72 -1.71 -0.28
CA GLY A 22 -7.32 -1.76 0.13
C GLY A 22 -6.39 -1.20 -0.94
N MET A 23 -5.11 -1.56 -0.84
CA MET A 23 -4.08 -1.09 -1.76
C MET A 23 -4.23 -1.73 -3.15
N ALA A 24 -4.16 -0.92 -4.21
CA ALA A 24 -4.46 -1.34 -5.58
C ALA A 24 -3.57 -2.51 -6.03
N GLU A 25 -2.29 -2.47 -5.66
CA GLU A 25 -1.29 -3.50 -5.96
C GLU A 25 -1.67 -4.88 -5.42
N THR A 26 -2.37 -4.93 -4.27
CA THR A 26 -2.85 -6.18 -3.67
C THR A 26 -3.91 -6.85 -4.55
N PHE A 27 -4.73 -6.07 -5.26
CA PHE A 27 -5.82 -6.56 -6.11
C PHE A 27 -5.41 -6.72 -7.57
N ALA A 28 -4.32 -6.09 -8.02
CA ALA A 28 -3.85 -6.12 -9.40
C ALA A 28 -3.92 -7.51 -10.07
N PRO A 29 -3.38 -8.60 -9.48
CA PRO A 29 -3.46 -9.92 -10.12
C PRO A 29 -4.89 -10.48 -10.20
N LEU A 30 -5.74 -10.18 -9.23
CA LEU A 30 -7.13 -10.64 -9.18
C LEU A 30 -8.04 -9.86 -10.14
N LEU A 31 -7.74 -8.58 -10.34
CA LEU A 31 -8.40 -7.75 -11.35
C LEU A 31 -7.98 -8.16 -12.77
N GLN A 32 -6.68 -8.43 -12.98
CA GLN A 32 -6.16 -8.87 -14.28
C GLN A 32 -6.70 -10.25 -14.70
N SER A 33 -6.89 -11.16 -13.74
CA SER A 33 -7.46 -12.49 -13.99
C SER A 33 -8.99 -12.48 -14.15
N GLY A 34 -9.66 -11.40 -13.76
CA GLY A 34 -11.12 -11.31 -13.74
C GLY A 34 -11.77 -12.03 -12.55
N GLU A 35 -10.98 -12.53 -11.58
CA GLU A 35 -11.52 -13.09 -10.33
C GLU A 35 -12.19 -12.02 -9.45
N LEU A 36 -11.79 -10.77 -9.59
CA LEU A 36 -12.42 -9.59 -8.98
C LEU A 36 -12.68 -8.51 -10.04
N CYS A 37 -13.60 -7.60 -9.76
CA CYS A 37 -13.81 -6.38 -10.54
C CYS A 37 -13.71 -5.14 -9.64
N ALA A 38 -13.20 -4.05 -10.21
CA ALA A 38 -13.19 -2.75 -9.54
C ALA A 38 -14.59 -2.15 -9.59
N VAL A 39 -15.03 -1.58 -8.48
CA VAL A 39 -16.31 -0.88 -8.35
C VAL A 39 -16.10 0.42 -7.60
N LEU A 40 -17.00 1.39 -7.81
CA LEU A 40 -16.96 2.69 -7.12
C LEU A 40 -15.66 3.49 -7.36
N GLU A 41 -14.97 3.28 -8.49
CA GLU A 41 -13.73 4.00 -8.83
C GLU A 41 -13.81 5.53 -8.70
N PRO A 42 -14.93 6.21 -9.04
CA PRO A 42 -15.06 7.66 -8.81
C PRO A 42 -14.94 8.10 -7.34
N TYR A 43 -15.06 7.16 -6.40
CA TYR A 43 -14.98 7.38 -4.96
C TYR A 43 -13.67 6.86 -4.35
N CYS A 44 -12.69 6.48 -5.18
CA CYS A 44 -11.39 5.96 -4.76
C CYS A 44 -10.25 6.92 -5.13
N PRO A 45 -10.07 8.05 -4.43
CA PRO A 45 -8.96 8.94 -4.69
C PRO A 45 -7.62 8.25 -4.41
N PRO A 46 -6.53 8.65 -5.10
CA PRO A 46 -5.22 8.06 -4.89
C PRO A 46 -4.74 8.31 -3.46
N LEU A 47 -4.14 7.28 -2.86
CA LEU A 47 -3.48 7.40 -1.57
C LEU A 47 -2.22 8.27 -1.76
N PRO A 48 -1.90 9.22 -0.86
CA PRO A 48 -0.69 10.05 -0.94
C PRO A 48 0.64 9.27 -0.82
N GLY A 49 0.57 7.94 -0.70
CA GLY A 49 1.72 7.05 -0.56
C GLY A 49 2.16 6.86 0.89
N PHE A 50 3.25 6.10 1.03
CA PHE A 50 3.87 5.86 2.33
C PHE A 50 4.83 6.97 2.72
N PHE A 51 4.87 7.29 4.01
CA PHE A 51 5.78 8.26 4.59
C PHE A 51 6.77 7.58 5.52
N LEU A 52 8.06 7.95 5.41
CA LEU A 52 9.07 7.54 6.37
C LEU A 52 9.09 8.52 7.54
N PHE A 53 8.51 8.11 8.68
CA PHE A 53 8.50 8.92 9.89
C PHE A 53 9.72 8.62 10.77
N TYR A 54 10.51 9.65 11.07
CA TYR A 54 11.62 9.55 12.00
C TYR A 54 11.84 10.88 12.75
N PRO A 55 12.35 10.87 13.99
CA PRO A 55 12.61 12.10 14.72
C PRO A 55 13.71 12.93 14.06
N SER A 56 13.41 14.18 13.72
CA SER A 56 14.42 15.15 13.31
C SER A 56 15.21 15.61 14.54
N ARG A 57 16.22 14.84 14.94
CA ARG A 57 17.18 15.23 15.98
C ARG A 57 18.39 15.86 15.33
N ARG A 58 18.98 16.86 16.00
CA ARG A 58 20.23 17.53 15.58
C ARG A 58 21.37 16.54 15.28
N HIS A 59 21.35 15.35 15.91
CA HIS A 59 22.29 14.26 15.67
C HIS A 59 21.53 12.99 15.23
N LEU A 60 21.19 12.90 13.94
CA LEU A 60 20.64 11.67 13.37
C LEU A 60 21.75 10.59 13.31
N PRO A 61 21.54 9.38 13.85
CA PRO A 61 22.53 8.30 13.75
C PRO A 61 22.91 8.02 12.29
N MET A 62 24.20 7.79 12.03
CA MET A 62 24.74 7.61 10.67
C MET A 62 23.99 6.52 9.88
N LYS A 63 23.65 5.40 10.54
CA LYS A 63 22.89 4.30 9.92
C LYS A 63 21.48 4.71 9.47
N LEU A 64 20.78 5.53 10.27
CA LEU A 64 19.45 6.02 9.92
C LEU A 64 19.52 7.05 8.79
N ARG A 65 20.55 7.91 8.80
CA ARG A 65 20.79 8.84 7.69
C ARG A 65 20.98 8.09 6.37
N ALA A 66 21.84 7.08 6.35
CA ALA A 66 22.07 6.27 5.15
C ALA A 66 20.78 5.61 4.64
N LEU A 67 19.93 5.09 5.54
CA LEU A 67 18.62 4.54 5.15
C LEU A 67 17.69 5.61 4.56
N VAL A 68 17.61 6.78 5.20
CA VAL A 68 16.76 7.89 4.72
C VAL A 68 17.22 8.36 3.34
N ASP A 69 18.53 8.55 3.14
CA ASP A 69 19.09 8.98 1.86
C ASP A 69 18.82 7.93 0.77
N HIS A 70 19.03 6.64 1.08
CA HIS A 70 18.72 5.55 0.16
C HIS A 70 17.24 5.51 -0.25
N VAL A 71 16.31 5.62 0.71
CA VAL A 71 14.87 5.62 0.42
C VAL A 71 14.46 6.85 -0.41
N ARG A 72 15.11 8.00 -0.20
CA ARG A 72 14.88 9.22 -1.01
C ARG A 72 15.38 9.05 -2.43
N ASP A 73 16.59 8.53 -2.62
CA ASP A 73 17.14 8.29 -3.95
C ASP A 73 16.33 7.25 -4.74
N TRP A 74 15.89 6.18 -4.07
CA TRP A 74 14.97 5.19 -4.64
C TRP A 74 13.65 5.82 -5.08
N ARG A 75 13.02 6.65 -4.23
CA ARG A 75 11.76 7.34 -4.55
C ARG A 75 11.92 8.30 -5.73
N ASP A 76 13.04 9.00 -5.81
CA ASP A 76 13.29 9.99 -6.85
C ASP A 76 13.82 9.35 -8.16
N GLY A 77 13.92 8.01 -8.23
CA GLY A 77 14.35 7.26 -9.41
C GLY A 77 15.85 7.38 -9.73
N ARG A 78 16.69 7.68 -8.73
CA ARG A 78 18.15 7.85 -8.89
C ARG A 78 18.96 6.56 -8.67
N THR A 79 18.29 5.43 -8.51
CA THR A 79 18.88 4.08 -8.33
C THR A 79 18.15 3.05 -9.17
#